data_AF-A0A6J1WVM9-F1
#
_entry.id   AF-A0A6J1WVM9-F1
#
_cell.length_a   1.000
_cell.length_b   1.000
_cell.length_c   1.000
_cell.angle_alpha   90.00
_cell.angle_beta   90.00
_cell.angle_gamma   90.00
#
_symmetry.space_group_name_H-M   'P 1'
#
loop_
_entity.id
_entity.type
_entity.pdbx_description
1 polymer ?
#
loop_
_entity_poly.entity_id
_entity_poly.type
_entity_poly.pdbx_seq_one_letter_code
_entity_poly.pdbx_strand_id
1 'polypeptide(L)' 'MRLCDHLHFDNFRKNMSVNMDIFKHIGLINKDDHFIRKGKAGGWRDYFDEEMTQQAERWMKEKLGDTVQFPICKI' A
#
# COMPACT_ATOMS: atom_id res chain seq x y z
N MET A 1 -14.50 12.03 15.56
CA MET A 1 -15.02 10.64 15.61
C MET A 1 -13.93 9.73 16.19
N ARG A 2 -14.21 8.95 17.26
CA ARG A 2 -13.20 8.09 17.92
C ARG A 2 -12.58 7.04 16.99
N LEU A 3 -13.38 6.43 16.12
CA LEU A 3 -12.90 5.41 15.19
C LEU A 3 -11.99 6.00 14.10
N CYS A 4 -12.36 7.14 13.51
CA CYS A 4 -11.51 7.79 12.51
C CYS A 4 -10.14 8.19 13.06
N ASP A 5 -10.10 8.66 14.31
CA ASP A 5 -8.86 8.99 14.99
C ASP A 5 -8.04 7.72 15.27
N HIS A 6 -8.67 6.64 15.76
CA HIS A 6 -7.99 5.36 15.94
C HIS A 6 -7.41 4.80 14.63
N LEU A 7 -8.13 4.94 13.52
CA LEU A 7 -7.70 4.51 12.18
C LEU A 7 -6.83 5.54 11.46
N HIS A 8 -6.58 6.71 12.05
CA HIS A 8 -5.66 7.68 11.48
C HIS A 8 -4.30 7.01 11.29
N PHE A 9 -3.70 7.17 10.11
CA PHE A 9 -2.55 6.36 9.70
C PHE A 9 -1.40 6.38 10.72
N ASP A 10 -1.09 7.56 11.27
CA ASP A 10 -0.02 7.70 12.25
C ASP A 10 -0.32 7.00 13.57
N ASN A 11 -1.59 6.96 13.97
CA ASN A 11 -2.03 6.26 15.18
C ASN A 11 -2.01 4.75 14.94
N PHE A 12 -2.55 4.31 13.80
CA PHE A 12 -2.62 2.89 13.45
C PHE A 12 -1.23 2.29 13.25
N ARG A 13 -0.30 3.03 12.62
CA ARG A 13 1.10 2.60 12.42
C ARG A 13 1.87 2.40 13.73
N LYS A 14 1.56 3.18 14.76
CA LYS A 14 2.24 3.10 16.07
C LYS A 14 1.59 2.09 17.02
N ASN A 15 0.44 1.54 16.65
CA ASN A 15 -0.29 0.59 17.50
C ASN A 15 0.40 -0.79 17.49
N MET A 16 1.01 -1.16 18.61
CA MET A 16 1.73 -2.43 18.78
C MET A 16 0.89 -3.68 18.51
N SER A 17 -0.44 -3.59 18.68
CA SER A 17 -1.34 -4.73 18.41
C SER A 17 -1.48 -5.05 16.91
N VAL A 18 -1.10 -4.12 16.01
CA VAL A 18 -1.31 -4.27 14.56
C VAL A 18 -0.08 -3.95 13.70
N ASN A 19 0.94 -3.27 14.26
CA ASN A 19 2.10 -2.81 13.50
C ASN A 19 3.15 -3.89 13.22
N MET A 20 3.00 -5.07 13.83
CA MET A 20 3.86 -6.25 13.65
C MET A 20 5.33 -6.07 14.06
N ASP A 21 5.65 -5.05 14.87
CA ASP A 21 7.04 -4.78 15.29
C ASP A 21 7.63 -5.90 16.17
N ILE A 22 6.81 -6.80 16.71
CA ILE A 22 7.27 -8.01 17.42
C ILE A 22 8.24 -8.82 16.57
N PHE A 23 8.01 -8.92 15.25
CA PHE A 23 8.88 -9.67 14.34
C PHE A 23 10.26 -9.02 14.18
N LYS A 24 10.38 -7.70 14.38
CA LYS A 24 11.68 -7.01 14.41
C LYS A 24 12.46 -7.37 15.66
N HIS A 25 11.77 -7.47 16.79
CA HIS A 25 12.38 -7.74 18.09
C HIS A 25 12.95 -9.16 18.15
N ILE A 26 12.26 -10.11 17.51
CA ILE A 26 12.73 -11.50 17.41
C ILE A 26 13.61 -11.79 16.18
N GLY A 27 13.97 -10.76 15.40
CA GLY A 27 14.94 -10.85 14.30
C GLY A 27 14.44 -11.56 13.04
N LEU A 28 13.12 -11.67 12.82
CA LEU A 28 12.56 -12.32 11.63
C LEU A 28 12.36 -11.36 10.44
N ILE A 29 12.35 -10.05 10.69
CA ILE A 29 12.25 -9.02 9.65
C ILE A 29 13.30 -7.92 9.86
N ASN A 30 13.59 -7.18 8.79
CA ASN A 30 14.46 -6.03 8.85
C ASN A 30 13.92 -4.97 9.84
N LYS A 31 14.82 -4.38 10.63
CA LYS A 31 14.48 -3.38 11.65
C LYS A 31 13.98 -2.07 11.03
N ASP A 32 14.50 -1.73 9.85
CA ASP A 32 14.19 -0.49 9.14
C ASP A 32 12.88 -0.56 8.33
N ASP A 33 12.40 -1.78 8.05
CA ASP A 33 11.15 -1.98 7.33
C ASP A 33 9.95 -1.86 8.26
N HIS A 34 8.78 -1.50 7.73
CA HIS A 34 7.55 -1.39 8.52
C HIS A 34 6.38 -2.06 7.81
N PHE A 35 5.62 -2.87 8.54
CA PHE A 35 4.41 -3.50 8.02
C PHE A 35 3.37 -2.46 7.59
N ILE A 36 3.12 -1.47 8.45
CA ILE A 36 2.33 -0.28 8.12
C ILE A 36 3.27 0.80 7.57
N ARG A 37 3.35 0.94 6.24
CA ARG A 37 4.50 1.60 5.55
C ARG A 37 4.35 3.07 5.16
N LYS A 38 3.57 3.41 4.13
CA LYS A 38 3.43 4.80 3.62
C LYS A 38 2.01 5.38 3.71
N GLY A 39 0.97 4.53 3.63
CA GLY A 39 -0.42 4.98 3.78
C GLY A 39 -0.93 5.90 2.68
N LYS A 40 -0.42 5.77 1.46
CA LYS A 40 -0.78 6.62 0.31
C LYS A 40 -1.09 5.77 -0.92
N ALA A 41 -2.10 6.19 -1.69
CA ALA A 41 -2.36 5.68 -3.03
C ALA A 41 -1.42 6.35 -4.05
N GLY A 42 -1.18 5.70 -5.20
CA GLY A 42 -0.37 6.25 -6.29
C GLY A 42 1.15 6.13 -6.14
N GLY A 43 1.65 5.69 -4.98
CA GLY A 43 3.10 5.54 -4.73
C GLY A 43 3.81 4.44 -5.53
N TRP A 44 3.13 3.77 -6.47
CA TRP A 44 3.74 2.84 -7.42
C TRP A 44 4.50 3.59 -8.52
N ARG A 45 4.10 4.85 -8.84
CA ARG A 45 4.72 5.68 -9.88
C ARG A 45 6.19 6.00 -9.59
N ASP A 46 6.59 5.99 -8.32
CA ASP A 46 7.99 6.17 -7.91
C ASP A 46 8.89 4.98 -8.34
N TYR A 47 8.28 3.85 -8.72
CA TYR A 47 8.98 2.58 -8.99
C TYR A 47 8.75 2.05 -10.40
N PHE A 48 7.84 2.67 -11.18
CA PHE A 48 7.50 2.22 -12.52
C PHE A 48 8.05 3.21 -13.53
N ASP A 49 8.86 2.72 -14.45
CA ASP A 49 9.19 3.46 -15.65
C ASP A 49 8.03 3.43 -16.67
N GLU A 50 8.25 4.04 -17.83
CA GLU A 50 7.23 4.13 -18.88
C GLU A 50 6.83 2.75 -19.43
N GLU A 51 7.79 1.85 -19.61
CA GLU A 51 7.52 0.51 -20.14
C GLU A 51 6.68 -0.32 -19.16
N MET A 52 7.07 -0.33 -17.89
CA MET A 52 6.34 -1.01 -16.82
C MET A 52 4.92 -0.45 -16.66
N THR A 53 4.78 0.87 -16.79
CA THR A 53 3.47 1.54 -16.72
C THR A 53 2.55 1.03 -17.83
N GLN A 54 3.01 1.05 -19.08
CA GLN A 54 2.24 0.56 -20.22
C GLN A 54 1.93 -0.94 -20.12
N GLN A 55 2.86 -1.75 -19.57
CA GLN A 55 2.62 -3.17 -19.33
C GLN A 55 1.48 -3.39 -18.32
N ALA A 56 1.47 -2.63 -17.22
CA ALA A 56 0.42 -2.70 -16.21
C ALA A 56 -0.96 -2.28 -16.76
N GLU A 57 -0.99 -1.22 -17.59
CA GLU A 57 -2.22 -0.77 -18.26
C GLU A 57 -2.82 -1.85 -19.16
N ARG A 58 -1.99 -2.46 -20.01
CA ARG A 58 -2.43 -3.55 -20.90
C ARG A 58 -2.98 -4.72 -20.10
N TRP A 59 -2.27 -5.13 -19.05
CA TRP A 59 -2.70 -6.24 -18.20
C TRP A 59 -4.03 -5.96 -17.50
N MET A 60 -4.22 -4.77 -16.92
CA MET A 60 -5.49 -4.41 -16.28
C MET A 60 -6.65 -4.41 -17.29
N LYS A 61 -6.43 -3.82 -18.48
CA LYS A 61 -7.46 -3.77 -19.53
C LYS A 61 -7.88 -5.17 -19.99
N GLU A 62 -6.92 -6.08 -20.16
CA GLU A 62 -7.20 -7.47 -20.56
C GLU A 62 -8.02 -8.23 -19.50
N LYS A 63 -7.73 -8.03 -18.21
CA LYS A 63 -8.36 -8.81 -17.13
C LYS A 63 -9.67 -8.25 -16.61
N LEU A 64 -9.83 -6.93 -16.62
CA LEU A 64 -11.02 -6.27 -16.05
C LEU A 64 -12.06 -5.91 -17.11
N GLY A 65 -11.65 -5.81 -18.38
CA GLY A 65 -12.50 -5.27 -19.44
C GLY A 65 -12.98 -3.85 -19.10
N ASP A 66 -14.11 -3.46 -19.67
CA ASP A 66 -14.65 -2.09 -19.50
C ASP A 66 -15.61 -1.96 -18.30
N THR A 67 -15.97 -3.07 -17.64
CA THR A 67 -17.06 -3.11 -16.65
C THR A 67 -16.61 -2.85 -15.21
N VAL A 68 -15.34 -3.07 -14.90
CA VAL A 68 -14.79 -2.88 -13.54
C VAL A 68 -13.84 -1.69 -13.52
N GLN A 69 -14.20 -0.66 -12.76
CA GLN A 69 -13.43 0.58 -12.63
C GLN A 69 -12.98 0.80 -11.19
N PHE A 70 -11.69 1.02 -10.98
CA PHE A 70 -11.15 1.41 -9.68
C PHE A 70 -11.07 2.93 -9.57
N PRO A 71 -11.49 3.54 -8.44
CA PRO A 71 -11.65 4.99 -8.33
C PRO A 71 -10.34 5.79 -8.45
N ILE A 72 -9.19 5.17 -8.16
CA ILE A 72 -7.88 5.83 -8.17
C ILE A 72 -6.95 5.19 -9.24
N CYS A 73 -7.40 4.13 -9.93
CA CYS A 73 -6.60 3.43 -10.94
C CYS A 73 -6.83 4.03 -12.33
N LYS A 74 -6.62 5.35 -12.44
CA LYS A 74 -6.16 5.92 -13.70
C LYS A 74 -4.64 5.87 -13.64
N ILE A 75 -4.09 4.82 -14.24
CA ILE A 75 -2.65 4.68 -14.46
C ILE A 75 -2.18 5.84 -15.33
#